data_AF-L0L3D5-F1
#
_entry.id   AF-L0L3D5-F1
#
_cell.length_a   1.000
_cell.length_b   1.000
_cell.length_c   1.000
_cell.angle_alpha   90.00
_cell.angle_beta   90.00
_cell.angle_gamma   90.00
#
_symmetry.space_group_name_H-M   'P 1'
#
loop_
_entity.id
_entity.type
_entity.pdbx_description
1 polymer ?
#
loop_
_entity_poly.entity_id
_entity_poly.type
_entity_poly.pdbx_seq_one_letter_code
_entity_poly.pdbx_strand_id
1 'polypeptide(L)'
;FFMVGFAPLTSRGAHSFRALTVPELTQQMFDPKNMMAASDFRNGRYLTCSAIFRGKVSMKEVEDQMRNVQSKNSSYFVEWIPNNVQTALCSIPPKGLKMSSTFVGNSTAIQELFKRVGEQFTAMFRRKAFLHWYTGEGMDEMEFTEAEFNM
;
A
#
# COMPACT_ATOMS: atom_id res chain seq x y z
N PHE A 1 1.35 1.41 10.04
CA PHE A 1 1.05 2.11 8.77
C PHE A 1 0.95 1.07 7.65
N PHE A 2 0.00 1.22 6.72
CA PHE A 2 -0.21 0.25 5.65
C PHE A 2 -0.02 0.89 4.28
N MET A 3 0.50 0.11 3.33
CA MET A 3 0.49 0.42 1.91
C MET A 3 -0.75 -0.22 1.31
N VAL A 4 -1.67 0.61 0.83
CA VAL A 4 -2.92 0.15 0.21
C VAL A 4 -2.76 0.18 -1.30
N GLY A 5 -3.23 -0.86 -1.98
CA GLY A 5 -3.30 -0.94 -3.43
C GLY A 5 -4.72 -1.24 -3.91
N PHE A 6 -5.03 -0.85 -5.13
CA PHE A 6 -6.30 -1.18 -5.77
C PHE A 6 -6.07 -1.65 -7.20
N ALA A 7 -6.80 -2.68 -7.62
CA ALA A 7 -6.90 -3.05 -9.02
C ALA A 7 -8.37 -3.35 -9.40
N PRO A 8 -8.79 -3.00 -10.62
CA PRO A 8 -8.00 -2.37 -11.66
C PRO A 8 -7.95 -0.84 -11.52
N LEU A 9 -6.80 -0.23 -11.87
CA LEU A 9 -6.72 1.20 -12.13
C LEU A 9 -6.88 1.43 -13.63
N THR A 10 -8.01 2.04 -13.99
CA THR A 10 -8.39 2.32 -15.39
C THR A 10 -8.88 3.74 -15.51
N SER A 11 -8.53 4.39 -16.62
CA SER A 11 -9.05 5.72 -16.93
C SER A 11 -10.54 5.65 -17.27
N ARG A 12 -11.25 6.77 -17.12
CA ARG A 12 -12.70 6.85 -17.37
C ARG A 12 -13.11 6.35 -18.77
N GLY A 13 -12.28 6.58 -19.79
CA GLY A 13 -12.57 6.17 -21.17
C GLY A 13 -12.17 4.73 -21.53
N ALA A 14 -11.30 4.08 -20.72
CA ALA A 14 -10.78 2.75 -21.02
C ALA A 14 -11.58 1.60 -20.36
N HIS A 15 -12.55 1.92 -19.50
CA HIS A 15 -13.29 0.93 -18.71
C HIS A 15 -13.97 -0.16 -19.55
N SER A 16 -14.52 0.18 -20.72
CA SER A 16 -15.30 -0.75 -21.55
C SER A 16 -14.44 -1.71 -22.38
N PHE A 17 -13.15 -1.41 -22.56
CA PHE A 17 -12.27 -2.13 -23.50
C PHE A 17 -11.38 -3.17 -22.84
N ARG A 18 -11.38 -3.27 -21.51
CA ARG A 18 -10.50 -4.18 -20.76
C ARG A 18 -11.30 -5.38 -20.25
N ALA A 19 -11.04 -6.56 -20.80
CA ALA A 19 -11.38 -7.80 -20.12
C ALA A 19 -10.54 -7.88 -18.84
N LEU A 20 -11.16 -8.21 -17.72
CA LEU A 20 -10.51 -8.33 -16.42
C LEU A 20 -10.64 -9.77 -15.97
N THR A 21 -9.51 -10.37 -15.60
CA THR A 21 -9.40 -11.73 -15.09
C THR A 21 -8.75 -11.74 -13.71
N VAL A 22 -8.89 -12.83 -12.96
CA VAL A 22 -8.25 -12.97 -11.64
C VAL A 22 -6.72 -12.86 -11.74
N PRO A 23 -6.02 -13.52 -12.69
CA PRO A 23 -4.57 -13.37 -12.83
C PRO A 23 -4.13 -11.92 -13.09
N GLU A 24 -4.85 -11.19 -13.93
CA GLU A 24 -4.54 -9.78 -14.21
C GLU A 24 -4.76 -8.87 -13.00
N LEU A 25 -5.82 -9.11 -12.21
CA LEU A 25 -6.03 -8.40 -10.96
C LEU A 25 -4.90 -8.68 -9.97
N THR A 26 -4.51 -9.94 -9.84
CA THR A 26 -3.41 -10.34 -8.94
C THR A 26 -2.09 -9.73 -9.39
N GLN A 27 -1.80 -9.70 -10.70
CA GLN A 27 -0.59 -9.07 -11.22
C GLN A 27 -0.58 -7.56 -10.96
N GLN A 28 -1.68 -6.87 -11.25
CA GLN A 28 -1.81 -5.43 -10.99
C GLN A 28 -1.72 -5.10 -9.50
N MET A 29 -2.24 -5.96 -8.64
CA MET A 29 -2.19 -5.80 -7.20
C MET A 29 -0.76 -5.75 -6.65
N PHE A 30 0.16 -6.49 -7.28
CA PHE A 30 1.59 -6.48 -6.99
C PHE A 30 2.40 -5.64 -7.99
N ASP A 31 1.76 -4.66 -8.66
CA ASP A 31 2.47 -3.62 -9.41
C ASP A 31 2.69 -2.42 -8.49
N PRO A 32 3.93 -1.93 -8.31
CA PRO A 32 4.20 -0.72 -7.52
C PRO A 32 3.38 0.49 -7.97
N LYS A 33 3.01 0.57 -9.26
CA LYS A 33 2.20 1.68 -9.81
C LYS A 33 0.75 1.69 -9.31
N ASN A 34 0.28 0.58 -8.75
CA ASN A 34 -1.08 0.44 -8.22
C ASN A 34 -1.16 0.70 -6.72
N MET A 35 -0.04 1.00 -6.06
CA MET A 35 0.01 1.39 -4.67
C MET A 35 -0.41 2.86 -4.51
N MET A 36 -1.24 3.12 -3.50
CA MET A 36 -1.68 4.46 -3.11
C MET A 36 -0.66 5.15 -2.19
N ALA A 37 0.31 4.40 -1.69
CA ALA A 37 1.49 4.90 -1.00
C ALA A 37 2.61 5.10 -2.03
N ALA A 38 3.15 6.31 -2.13
CA ALA A 38 4.29 6.64 -3.01
C ALA A 38 5.61 6.10 -2.43
N SER A 39 5.74 4.77 -2.43
CA SER A 39 6.89 3.99 -2.02
C SER A 39 6.92 2.68 -2.81
N ASP A 40 8.12 2.17 -3.12
CA ASP A 40 8.29 0.93 -3.85
C ASP A 40 8.45 -0.24 -2.88
N PHE A 41 7.46 -1.14 -2.84
CA PHE A 41 7.51 -2.29 -1.93
C PHE A 41 8.70 -3.23 -2.19
N ARG A 42 9.31 -3.17 -3.38
CA ARG A 42 10.48 -3.99 -3.76
C ARG A 42 11.76 -3.57 -3.01
N ASN A 43 11.78 -2.34 -2.47
CA ASN A 43 12.87 -1.85 -1.62
C ASN A 43 12.73 -2.34 -0.16
N GLY A 44 11.69 -3.11 0.15
CA GLY A 44 11.43 -3.68 1.45
C GLY A 44 10.95 -5.12 1.37
N ARG A 45 10.31 -5.56 2.46
CA ARG A 45 9.66 -6.86 2.55
C ARG A 45 8.29 -6.69 3.20
N TYR A 46 7.33 -7.48 2.73
CA TYR A 46 6.03 -7.61 3.35
C TYR A 46 6.12 -8.43 4.62
N LEU A 47 5.68 -7.82 5.72
CA LEU A 47 5.46 -8.47 7.01
C LEU A 47 4.18 -9.29 6.96
N THR A 48 3.07 -8.63 6.61
CA THR A 48 1.75 -9.25 6.44
C THR A 48 0.98 -8.57 5.32
N CYS A 49 0.11 -9.31 4.64
CA CYS A 49 -0.71 -8.79 3.56
C CYS A 49 -2.15 -9.29 3.67
N SER A 50 -3.09 -8.49 3.20
CA SER A 50 -4.48 -8.89 2.99
C SER A 50 -4.92 -8.52 1.57
N ALA A 51 -5.41 -9.50 0.82
CA ALA A 51 -5.91 -9.34 -0.53
C ALA A 51 -7.42 -9.64 -0.57
N ILE A 52 -8.22 -8.61 -0.84
CA ILE A 52 -9.67 -8.68 -0.84
C ILE A 52 -10.16 -8.62 -2.29
N PHE A 53 -10.66 -9.74 -2.80
CA PHE A 53 -11.26 -9.83 -4.13
C PHE A 53 -12.76 -9.63 -4.04
N ARG A 54 -13.33 -8.84 -4.95
CA ARG A 54 -14.76 -8.55 -5.03
C ARG A 54 -15.31 -8.87 -6.41
N GLY A 55 -16.54 -9.40 -6.47
CA GLY A 55 -17.24 -9.78 -7.69
C GLY A 55 -17.44 -11.29 -7.82
N LYS A 56 -17.94 -11.72 -9.00
CA LYS A 56 -18.11 -13.15 -9.31
C LYS A 56 -16.76 -13.74 -9.72
N VAL A 57 -16.01 -14.27 -8.76
CA VAL A 57 -14.68 -14.85 -8.96
C VAL A 57 -14.58 -16.25 -8.34
N SER A 58 -13.75 -17.12 -8.93
CA SER A 58 -13.51 -18.46 -8.42
C SER A 58 -12.51 -18.42 -7.25
N MET A 59 -12.90 -18.94 -6.09
CA MET A 59 -12.04 -18.98 -4.91
C MET A 59 -10.75 -19.78 -5.17
N LYS A 60 -10.88 -20.92 -5.85
CA LYS A 60 -9.74 -21.75 -6.24
C LYS A 60 -8.74 -20.98 -7.10
N GLU A 61 -9.24 -20.25 -8.10
CA GLU A 61 -8.38 -19.46 -8.99
C GLU A 61 -7.65 -18.34 -8.23
N VAL A 62 -8.33 -17.67 -7.30
CA VAL A 62 -7.72 -16.64 -6.44
C VAL A 62 -6.61 -17.22 -5.58
N GLU A 63 -6.86 -18.34 -4.89
CA GLU A 63 -5.84 -18.98 -4.04
C GLU A 63 -4.64 -19.48 -4.84
N ASP A 64 -4.87 -20.10 -6.00
CA ASP A 64 -3.80 -20.58 -6.89
C ASP A 64 -2.93 -19.41 -7.38
N GLN A 65 -3.54 -18.30 -7.80
CA GLN A 65 -2.79 -17.11 -8.24
C GLN A 65 -2.01 -16.44 -7.09
N MET A 66 -2.61 -16.34 -5.91
CA MET A 66 -1.95 -15.75 -4.74
C MET A 66 -0.77 -16.60 -4.25
N ARG A 67 -0.89 -17.92 -4.30
CA ARG A 67 0.21 -18.85 -4.01
C ARG A 67 1.33 -18.72 -5.04
N ASN A 68 0.98 -18.68 -6.33
CA ASN A 68 1.94 -18.51 -7.41
C ASN A 68 2.76 -17.22 -7.26
N VAL A 69 2.12 -16.10 -6.92
CA VAL A 69 2.82 -14.84 -6.67
C VAL A 69 3.75 -14.93 -5.48
N GLN A 70 3.31 -15.52 -4.36
CA GLN A 70 4.16 -15.71 -3.18
C GLN A 70 5.37 -16.58 -3.49
N SER A 71 5.20 -17.69 -4.22
CA SER A 71 6.30 -18.57 -4.60
C SER A 71 7.30 -17.90 -5.55
N LYS A 72 6.81 -17.14 -6.54
CA LYS A 72 7.68 -16.40 -7.48
C LYS A 72 8.46 -15.26 -6.84
N ASN A 73 7.87 -14.64 -5.82
CA ASN A 73 8.37 -13.42 -5.19
C ASN A 73 8.73 -13.63 -3.72
N SER A 74 9.13 -14.85 -3.34
CA SER A 74 9.35 -15.25 -1.94
C SER A 74 10.33 -14.34 -1.20
N SER A 75 11.32 -13.79 -1.91
CA SER A 75 12.30 -12.83 -1.37
C SER A 75 11.69 -11.53 -0.85
N TYR A 76 10.53 -11.12 -1.35
CA TYR A 76 9.81 -9.92 -0.92
C TYR A 76 8.88 -10.17 0.29
N PHE A 77 8.77 -11.41 0.77
CA PHE A 77 8.01 -11.74 1.98
C PHE A 77 8.99 -12.14 3.09
N VAL A 78 8.65 -11.84 4.34
CA VAL A 78 9.46 -12.29 5.47
C VAL A 78 9.26 -13.79 5.72
N GLU A 79 10.37 -14.50 5.95
CA GLU A 79 10.35 -15.96 6.16
C GLU A 79 9.89 -16.38 7.55
N TRP A 80 10.04 -15.49 8.55
CA TRP A 80 9.73 -15.76 9.95
C TRP A 80 8.25 -15.59 10.32
N ILE A 81 7.43 -15.03 9.42
CA ILE A 81 5.96 -15.06 9.51
C ILE A 81 5.45 -16.02 8.42
N PRO A 82 5.19 -17.30 8.75
CA PRO A 82 4.66 -18.24 7.76
C PRO A 82 3.23 -17.84 7.36
N ASN A 83 2.86 -18.10 6.10
CA ASN A 83 1.52 -17.84 5.56
C ASN A 83 1.01 -16.41 5.85
N ASN A 84 1.87 -15.41 5.65
CA ASN A 84 1.59 -14.02 6.02
C ASN A 84 0.65 -13.27 5.07
N VAL A 85 0.05 -13.95 4.09
CA VAL A 85 -0.89 -13.37 3.13
C VAL A 85 -2.27 -13.96 3.33
N GLN A 86 -3.20 -13.13 3.80
CA GLN A 86 -4.62 -13.47 3.88
C GLN A 86 -5.31 -13.14 2.56
N THR A 87 -6.22 -14.00 2.11
CA THR A 87 -7.13 -13.72 1.00
C THR A 87 -8.57 -13.69 1.50
N ALA A 88 -9.38 -12.79 0.96
CA ALA A 88 -10.79 -12.66 1.28
C ALA A 88 -11.62 -12.46 0.00
N LEU A 89 -12.86 -12.94 0.02
CA LEU A 89 -13.76 -12.90 -1.12
C LEU A 89 -15.08 -12.22 -0.75
N CYS A 90 -15.54 -11.30 -1.60
CA CYS A 90 -16.87 -10.70 -1.50
C CYS A 90 -17.61 -10.86 -2.83
N SER A 91 -18.80 -11.45 -2.82
CA SER A 91 -19.60 -11.67 -4.03
C SER A 91 -20.11 -10.36 -4.66
N ILE A 92 -20.18 -9.27 -3.89
CA ILE A 92 -20.73 -7.98 -4.32
C ILE A 92 -19.60 -7.06 -4.80
N PRO A 93 -19.50 -6.76 -6.11
CA PRO A 93 -18.49 -5.86 -6.64
C PRO A 93 -18.82 -4.39 -6.32
N PRO A 94 -17.83 -3.48 -6.43
CA PRO A 94 -18.08 -2.04 -6.33
C PRO A 94 -18.86 -1.51 -7.54
N LYS A 95 -19.49 -0.34 -7.38
CA LYS A 95 -20.25 0.31 -8.47
C LYS A 95 -19.34 0.58 -9.67
N GLY A 96 -19.81 0.24 -10.87
CA GLY A 96 -19.09 0.48 -12.14
C GLY A 96 -18.05 -0.56 -12.51
N LEU A 97 -17.84 -1.61 -11.70
CA LEU A 97 -16.89 -2.68 -11.97
C LEU A 97 -17.56 -4.05 -11.82
N LYS A 98 -17.16 -5.02 -12.64
CA LYS A 98 -17.59 -6.42 -12.52
C LYS A 98 -16.78 -7.19 -11.48
N MET A 99 -15.51 -6.82 -11.32
CA MET A 99 -14.59 -7.38 -10.35
C MET A 99 -13.50 -6.37 -9.97
N SER A 100 -12.94 -6.52 -8.78
CA SER A 100 -11.83 -5.70 -8.27
C SER A 100 -11.03 -6.47 -7.22
N SER A 101 -9.80 -6.05 -6.97
CA SER A 101 -9.02 -6.44 -5.81
C SER A 101 -8.57 -5.21 -5.03
N THR A 102 -8.56 -5.34 -3.71
CA THR A 102 -7.98 -4.35 -2.79
C THR A 102 -6.89 -5.04 -2.00
N PHE A 103 -5.74 -4.39 -1.93
CA PHE A 103 -4.57 -4.91 -1.24
C PHE A 103 -4.24 -4.03 -0.06
N VAL A 104 -3.95 -4.66 1.06
CA VAL A 104 -3.45 -3.99 2.26
C VAL A 104 -2.18 -4.70 2.66
N GLY A 105 -1.05 -4.06 2.39
CA GLY A 105 0.28 -4.58 2.71
C GLY A 105 0.88 -3.84 3.89
N ASN A 106 1.34 -4.59 4.88
CA ASN A 106 2.27 -4.09 5.89
C ASN A 106 3.69 -4.38 5.40
N SER A 107 4.36 -3.37 4.84
CA SER A 107 5.70 -3.50 4.25
C SER A 107 6.69 -2.59 4.94
N THR A 108 7.93 -3.07 5.08
CA THR A 108 9.04 -2.25 5.56
C THR A 108 9.41 -1.11 4.62
N ALA A 109 8.94 -1.14 3.36
CA ALA A 109 9.15 -0.05 2.41
C ALA A 109 8.46 1.26 2.83
N ILE A 110 7.45 1.20 3.70
CA ILE A 110 6.74 2.39 4.20
C ILE A 110 7.68 3.45 4.80
N GLN A 111 8.87 3.05 5.26
CA GLN A 111 9.92 3.94 5.74
C GLN A 111 10.29 5.05 4.73
N GLU A 112 10.16 4.80 3.42
CA GLU A 112 10.46 5.81 2.39
C GLU A 112 9.53 7.02 2.47
N LEU A 113 8.27 6.81 2.84
CA LEU A 113 7.32 7.90 3.06
C LEU A 113 7.75 8.76 4.25
N PHE A 114 8.10 8.11 5.37
CA PHE A 114 8.53 8.80 6.59
C PHE A 114 9.85 9.52 6.38
N LYS A 115 10.83 8.90 5.72
CA LYS A 115 12.10 9.53 5.37
C LYS A 115 11.88 10.80 4.55
N ARG A 116 11.00 10.78 3.56
CA ARG A 116 10.70 11.96 2.74
C ARG A 116 10.07 13.08 3.54
N VAL A 117 9.12 12.77 4.43
CA VAL A 117 8.50 13.77 5.31
C VAL A 117 9.51 14.31 6.31
N GLY A 118 10.33 13.44 6.91
CA GLY A 118 11.41 13.80 7.82
C GLY A 118 12.41 14.75 7.19
N GLU A 119 12.91 14.45 5.99
CA GLU A 119 13.85 15.33 5.28
C GLU A 119 13.26 16.74 5.03
N GLN A 120 11.98 16.82 4.63
CA GLN A 120 11.28 18.09 4.43
C GLN A 120 11.07 18.83 5.75
N PHE A 121 10.67 18.12 6.80
CA PHE A 121 10.50 18.66 8.14
C PHE A 121 11.82 19.24 8.66
N THR A 122 12.90 18.46 8.66
CA THR A 122 14.23 18.87 9.10
C THR A 122 14.70 20.12 8.32
N ALA A 123 14.46 20.18 7.00
CA ALA A 123 14.85 21.34 6.19
C ALA A 123 14.14 22.63 6.61
N MET A 124 12.85 22.55 6.96
CA MET A 124 12.05 23.69 7.43
C MET A 124 12.38 24.07 8.87
N PHE A 125 12.44 23.06 9.75
CA PHE A 125 12.66 23.25 11.18
C PHE A 125 14.05 23.81 11.50
N ARG A 126 15.10 23.38 10.79
CA ARG A 126 16.46 23.96 10.90
C ARG A 126 16.50 25.46 10.63
N ARG A 127 15.58 25.99 9.82
CA ARG A 127 15.49 27.43 9.51
C ARG A 127 14.48 28.16 10.39
N LYS A 128 13.83 27.45 11.33
CA LYS A 128 12.69 27.93 12.13
C LYS A 128 11.59 28.57 11.27
N ALA A 129 11.42 28.09 10.04
CA ALA A 129 10.47 28.66 9.10
C ALA A 129 9.04 28.35 9.56
N PHE A 130 8.19 29.37 9.61
CA PHE A 130 6.78 29.29 10.06
C PHE A 130 6.55 28.80 11.50
N LEU A 131 7.61 28.69 12.31
CA LEU A 131 7.52 28.16 13.68
C LEU A 131 6.64 29.03 14.61
N HIS A 132 6.63 30.35 14.39
CA HIS A 132 5.85 31.31 15.17
C HIS A 132 4.34 31.06 15.16
N TRP A 133 3.81 30.43 14.11
CA TRP A 133 2.39 30.06 14.05
C TRP A 133 2.01 29.00 15.08
N TYR A 134 2.96 28.17 15.48
CA TYR A 134 2.74 27.09 16.43
C TYR A 134 3.09 27.53 17.85
N THR A 135 4.22 28.22 18.02
CA THR A 135 4.63 28.73 19.34
C THR A 135 3.72 29.85 19.83
N GLY A 136 3.10 30.63 18.92
CA GLY A 136 2.08 31.63 19.27
C GLY A 136 0.79 31.03 19.84
N GLU A 137 0.48 29.77 19.52
CA GLU A 137 -0.66 29.03 20.05
C GLU A 137 -0.31 28.20 21.30
N GLY A 138 0.94 28.32 21.79
CA GLY A 138 1.37 27.74 23.07
C GLY A 138 2.20 26.45 22.99
N MET A 139 2.61 25.99 21.79
CA MET A 139 3.53 24.85 21.66
C MET A 139 4.98 25.25 21.99
N ASP A 140 5.74 24.35 22.61
CA ASP A 140 7.20 24.50 22.76
C ASP A 140 7.96 24.00 21.52
N GLU A 141 9.09 24.63 21.18
CA GLU A 141 10.00 24.11 20.15
C GLU A 141 10.49 22.69 20.47
N MET A 142 10.55 22.31 21.76
CA MET A 142 10.94 20.97 22.18
C MET A 142 9.97 19.90 21.68
N GLU A 143 8.68 20.19 21.59
CA GLU A 143 7.66 19.26 21.10
C GLU A 143 7.93 18.85 19.63
N PHE A 144 8.47 19.76 18.83
CA PHE A 144 8.87 19.48 17.45
C PHE A 144 10.06 18.51 17.39
N THR A 145 11.01 18.67 18.31
CA THR A 145 12.20 17.81 18.40
C THR A 145 11.81 16.40 18.87
N GLU A 146 10.90 16.30 19.84
CA GLU A 146 10.35 15.03 20.29
C GLU A 146 9.59 14.30 19.18
N ALA A 147 8.78 15.03 18.41
CA ALA A 147 8.06 14.47 17.26
C ALA A 147 9.03 14.00 16.16
N GLU A 148 10.08 14.76 15.85
CA GLU A 148 11.12 14.37 14.88
C GLU A 148 11.87 13.11 15.32
N PHE A 149 12.16 12.98 16.62
CA PHE A 149 12.87 11.82 17.17
C PHE A 149 12.02 10.54 17.15
N ASN A 150 10.70 10.65 17.32
CA ASN A 150 9.78 9.51 17.37
C ASN A 150 9.33 9.02 15.99
N MET A 151 9.57 9.79 14.93
CA MET A 151 9.16 9.50 13.55
C MET A 151 10.12 8.53 12.86
#